data_AF-A0A8T1M497-F1
#
_entry.id   AF-A0A8T1M497-F1
#
_cell.length_a   1.000
_cell.length_b   1.000
_cell.length_c   1.000
_cell.angle_alpha   90.00
_cell.angle_beta   90.00
_cell.angle_gamma   90.00
#
_symmetry.space_group_name_H-M   'P 1'
#
loop_
_entity.id
_entity.type
_entity.pdbx_description
1 polymer ?
#
loop_
_entity_poly.entity_id
_entity_poly.type
_entity_poly.pdbx_seq_one_letter_code
_entity_poly.pdbx_strand_id
1 'polypeptide(L)'
;MFHYTPQMKLAIPLLLFISLFGLTLAEYPHEFTAQVQSYPNIMRESAQCLPLKGLYDHDQTFVCDPDRLLTVDQINHLNSMLKEFRNLRSRDESMCSPHSPHPVIALALVNKLKVGNENPDRLLSYASIFTYYLFNEWNLPSTCHTGSDKVIIFYSKDDGVIYTFAGNLLERKLPSQRIIDFAVESRIHFSNGIAAGLGFLIQRYREAVTSGRTDLFRRP
;
A
#
# COMPACT_ATOMS: atom_id res chain seq x y z
N MET A 1 -78.84 1.74 21.53
CA MET A 1 -78.80 0.29 21.81
C MET A 1 -77.86 -0.35 20.81
N PHE A 2 -76.59 -0.51 21.16
CA PHE A 2 -75.74 -1.64 20.76
C PHE A 2 -74.51 -1.61 21.68
N HIS A 3 -74.30 -2.76 22.29
CA HIS A 3 -73.39 -3.00 23.40
C HIS A 3 -71.92 -2.98 22.98
N TYR A 4 -71.11 -2.44 23.88
CA TYR A 4 -69.67 -2.65 23.94
C TYR A 4 -69.41 -3.96 24.70
N THR A 5 -68.61 -4.87 24.14
CA THR A 5 -67.81 -5.85 24.90
C THR A 5 -66.54 -6.22 24.13
N PRO A 6 -65.41 -6.44 24.84
CA PRO A 6 -64.07 -6.39 24.26
C PRO A 6 -63.57 -7.77 23.83
N GLN A 7 -62.80 -7.84 22.74
CA GLN A 7 -61.91 -8.98 22.50
C GLN A 7 -60.60 -8.77 23.24
N MET A 8 -60.31 -9.71 24.12
CA MET A 8 -59.05 -9.85 24.84
C MET A 8 -58.25 -10.97 24.15
N LYS A 9 -56.92 -10.79 24.15
CA LYS A 9 -55.83 -11.77 23.92
C LYS A 9 -55.34 -11.90 22.47
N LEU A 10 -54.16 -11.33 22.19
CA LEU A 10 -52.92 -12.09 22.31
C LEU A 10 -51.74 -11.11 22.32
N ALA A 11 -51.03 -11.06 23.45
CA ALA A 11 -49.75 -10.39 23.54
C ALA A 11 -48.70 -11.28 22.84
N ILE A 12 -48.10 -10.75 21.78
CA ILE A 12 -46.83 -11.25 21.25
C ILE A 12 -45.91 -10.03 21.30
N PRO A 13 -45.00 -9.91 22.28
CA PRO A 13 -43.90 -8.97 22.13
C PRO A 13 -43.02 -9.55 21.04
N LEU A 14 -43.11 -8.98 19.84
CA LEU A 14 -42.15 -9.19 18.77
C LEU A 14 -40.82 -8.64 19.30
N LEU A 15 -40.05 -9.50 19.97
CA LEU A 15 -38.65 -9.29 20.30
C LEU A 15 -37.93 -9.12 18.97
N LEU A 16 -37.86 -7.87 18.51
CA LEU A 16 -36.86 -7.40 17.57
C LEU A 16 -35.50 -7.66 18.23
N PHE A 17 -34.98 -8.86 18.03
CA PHE A 17 -33.55 -9.12 18.06
C PHE A 17 -32.95 -8.26 16.94
N ILE A 18 -32.76 -6.97 17.23
CA ILE A 18 -31.78 -6.16 16.53
C ILE A 18 -30.47 -6.85 16.87
N SER A 19 -30.00 -7.64 15.92
CA SER A 19 -28.68 -8.24 15.96
C SER A 19 -27.69 -7.09 16.11
N LEU A 20 -27.19 -6.91 17.33
CA LEU A 20 -25.97 -6.20 17.66
C LEU A 20 -24.78 -6.94 17.02
N PHE A 21 -24.77 -7.05 15.70
CA PHE A 21 -23.51 -7.01 14.97
C PHE A 21 -23.13 -5.55 14.88
N GLY A 22 -22.74 -4.99 16.04
CA GLY A 22 -21.76 -3.93 16.02
C GLY A 22 -20.55 -4.54 15.32
N LEU A 23 -20.42 -4.26 14.02
CA LEU A 23 -19.13 -4.26 13.37
C LEU A 23 -18.28 -3.39 14.28
N THR A 24 -17.42 -4.01 15.07
CA THR A 24 -16.31 -3.30 15.69
C THR A 24 -15.44 -2.88 14.52
N LEU A 25 -15.82 -1.79 13.83
CA LEU A 25 -14.85 -1.00 13.09
C LEU A 25 -13.78 -0.72 14.12
N ALA A 26 -12.58 -1.24 13.89
CA ALA A 26 -11.43 -0.81 14.66
C ALA A 26 -11.41 0.72 14.58
N GLU A 27 -11.77 1.38 15.66
CA GLU A 27 -11.87 2.83 15.69
C GLU A 27 -10.44 3.35 15.77
N TYR A 28 -9.87 3.64 14.59
CA TYR A 28 -8.53 4.20 14.50
C TYR A 28 -8.54 5.63 15.03
N PRO A 29 -7.41 6.13 15.57
CA PRO A 29 -7.30 7.52 15.99
C PRO A 29 -7.79 8.46 14.88
N HIS A 30 -8.54 9.50 15.27
CA HIS A 30 -9.10 10.47 14.32
C HIS A 30 -8.01 11.11 13.44
N GLU A 31 -6.86 11.44 14.02
CA GLU A 31 -5.73 12.02 13.29
C GLU A 31 -5.14 11.08 12.25
N PHE A 32 -5.07 9.78 12.54
CA PHE A 32 -4.62 8.76 11.60
C PHE A 32 -5.62 8.64 10.45
N THR A 33 -6.90 8.55 10.76
CA THR A 33 -7.97 8.47 9.76
C THR A 33 -7.93 9.69 8.84
N ALA A 34 -7.80 10.89 9.39
CA ALA A 34 -7.67 12.13 8.63
C ALA A 34 -6.39 12.14 7.77
N GLN A 35 -5.27 11.64 8.29
CA GLN A 35 -4.02 11.54 7.52
C GLN A 35 -4.18 10.62 6.31
N VAL A 36 -4.79 9.45 6.48
CA VAL A 36 -5.03 8.49 5.38
C VAL A 36 -5.94 9.09 4.32
N GLN A 37 -7.07 9.69 4.73
CA GLN A 37 -8.07 10.25 3.81
C GLN A 37 -7.60 11.49 3.06
N SER A 38 -6.71 12.28 3.66
CA SER A 38 -6.13 13.47 3.04
C SER A 38 -4.81 13.21 2.31
N TYR A 39 -4.29 11.97 2.35
CA TYR A 39 -3.05 11.65 1.68
C TYR A 39 -3.23 11.76 0.15
N PRO A 40 -2.38 12.51 -0.56
CA PRO A 40 -2.63 12.81 -1.96
C PRO A 40 -2.67 11.55 -2.85
N ASN A 41 -3.58 11.56 -3.82
CA ASN A 41 -3.62 10.50 -4.82
C ASN A 41 -2.65 10.80 -5.96
N ILE A 42 -1.55 10.05 -6.05
CA ILE A 42 -0.48 10.30 -7.03
C ILE A 42 -0.94 10.30 -8.50
N MET A 43 -2.04 9.60 -8.80
CA MET A 43 -2.60 9.54 -10.15
C MET A 43 -3.46 10.76 -10.51
N ARG A 44 -3.96 11.51 -9.53
CA ARG A 44 -4.90 12.64 -9.73
C ARG A 44 -4.34 13.98 -9.24
N GLU A 45 -3.44 13.94 -8.26
CA GLU A 45 -3.02 15.08 -7.45
C GLU A 45 -1.48 15.13 -7.36
N SER A 46 -0.79 14.88 -8.48
CA SER A 46 0.68 14.80 -8.53
C SER A 46 1.38 16.04 -7.94
N ALA A 47 0.81 17.23 -8.11
CA ALA A 47 1.33 18.48 -7.53
C ALA A 47 1.26 18.51 -5.98
N GLN A 48 0.28 17.85 -5.38
CA GLN A 48 0.19 17.72 -3.91
C GLN A 48 1.12 16.62 -3.40
N CYS A 49 1.34 15.57 -4.18
CA CYS A 49 2.35 14.55 -3.89
C CYS A 49 3.78 15.08 -3.95
N LEU A 50 4.08 16.05 -4.83
CA LEU A 50 5.42 16.60 -5.01
C LEU A 50 5.38 18.14 -4.92
N PRO A 51 5.19 18.69 -3.71
CA PRO A 51 5.01 20.13 -3.52
C PRO A 51 6.33 20.91 -3.68
N LEU A 52 7.48 20.23 -3.72
CA LEU A 52 8.77 20.86 -3.99
C LEU A 52 8.84 21.30 -5.45
N LYS A 53 9.19 22.56 -5.70
CA LYS A 53 9.39 23.07 -7.06
C LYS A 53 10.74 22.61 -7.59
N GLY A 54 10.79 22.13 -8.83
CA GLY A 54 12.03 21.71 -9.48
C GLY A 54 11.81 21.15 -10.88
N LEU A 55 12.91 20.76 -11.52
CA LEU A 55 12.89 20.08 -12.81
C LEU A 55 12.67 18.58 -12.60
N TYR A 56 11.45 18.13 -12.86
CA TYR A 56 11.12 16.70 -12.83
C TYR A 56 11.27 16.11 -14.24
N ASP A 57 12.06 15.05 -14.37
CA ASP A 57 12.43 14.47 -15.68
C ASP A 57 11.30 13.62 -16.32
N HIS A 58 10.10 13.71 -15.78
CA HIS A 58 9.10 12.66 -15.85
C HIS A 58 7.66 13.20 -15.81
N ASP A 59 6.91 13.00 -16.90
CA ASP A 59 5.50 13.42 -17.01
C ASP A 59 4.57 12.76 -15.99
N GLN A 60 4.91 11.54 -15.57
CA GLN A 60 4.23 10.78 -14.52
C GLN A 60 5.26 10.37 -13.46
N THR A 61 4.91 10.59 -12.20
CA THR A 61 5.64 10.13 -11.01
C THR A 61 4.93 8.94 -10.37
N PHE A 62 5.71 8.05 -9.77
CA PHE A 62 5.29 6.96 -8.90
C PHE A 62 5.78 7.17 -7.46
N VAL A 63 6.37 8.33 -7.15
CA VAL A 63 6.76 8.75 -5.81
C VAL A 63 5.82 9.86 -5.32
N CYS A 64 5.19 9.65 -4.17
CA CYS A 64 4.41 10.65 -3.46
C CYS A 64 5.11 11.00 -2.15
N ASP A 65 5.61 12.23 -2.05
CA ASP A 65 6.39 12.77 -0.94
C ASP A 65 5.88 14.17 -0.53
N PRO A 66 4.66 14.25 0.03
CA PRO A 66 4.06 15.53 0.43
C PRO A 66 4.88 16.25 1.52
N ASP A 67 5.62 15.50 2.34
CA ASP A 67 6.43 16.01 3.45
C ASP A 67 7.84 16.44 3.03
N ARG A 68 8.20 16.31 1.74
CA ARG A 68 9.49 16.75 1.17
C ARG A 68 10.70 16.08 1.83
N LEU A 69 10.59 14.78 2.08
CA LEU A 69 11.66 13.97 2.64
C LEU A 69 12.80 13.73 1.63
N LEU A 70 12.54 13.89 0.34
CA LEU A 70 13.46 13.67 -0.75
C LEU A 70 13.74 14.97 -1.52
N THR A 71 14.95 15.06 -2.08
CA THR A 71 15.29 16.09 -3.06
C THR A 71 14.70 15.76 -4.44
N VAL A 72 14.62 16.76 -5.33
CA VAL A 72 14.17 16.56 -6.71
C VAL A 72 15.01 15.50 -7.43
N ASP A 73 16.33 15.54 -7.27
CA ASP A 73 17.24 14.55 -7.88
C ASP A 73 16.98 13.12 -7.37
N GLN A 74 16.70 12.98 -6.07
CA GLN A 74 16.35 11.69 -5.48
C GLN A 74 15.01 11.17 -5.99
N ILE A 75 14.01 12.05 -6.16
CA ILE A 75 12.71 11.72 -6.74
C ILE A 75 12.87 11.29 -8.20
N ASN A 76 13.66 12.03 -9.00
CA ASN A 76 13.94 11.68 -10.39
C ASN A 76 14.65 10.32 -10.48
N HIS A 77 15.65 10.08 -9.64
CA HIS A 77 16.37 8.80 -9.59
C HIS A 77 15.43 7.63 -9.29
N LEU A 78 14.63 7.72 -8.22
CA LEU A 78 13.67 6.66 -7.86
C LEU A 78 12.62 6.44 -8.95
N ASN A 79 12.10 7.51 -9.55
CA ASN A 79 11.15 7.39 -10.65
C ASN A 79 11.75 6.72 -11.88
N SER A 80 13.02 7.00 -12.20
CA SER A 80 13.74 6.31 -13.28
C SER A 80 13.77 4.80 -13.02
N MET A 81 14.14 4.38 -11.81
CA MET A 81 14.14 2.96 -11.42
C MET A 81 12.76 2.31 -11.54
N LEU A 82 11.71 2.99 -11.06
CA LEU A 82 10.32 2.50 -11.11
C LEU A 82 9.83 2.35 -12.56
N LYS A 83 10.17 3.30 -13.43
CA LYS A 83 9.83 3.27 -14.86
C LYS A 83 10.59 2.20 -15.62
N GLU A 84 11.89 2.07 -15.38
CA GLU A 84 12.70 0.99 -15.96
C GLU A 84 12.10 -0.36 -15.61
N PHE A 85 11.73 -0.58 -14.34
CA PHE A 85 11.11 -1.82 -13.90
C PHE A 85 9.81 -2.11 -14.66
N ARG A 86 8.92 -1.12 -14.77
CA ARG A 86 7.66 -1.24 -15.54
C ARG A 86 7.90 -1.60 -17.02
N ASN A 87 9.02 -1.19 -17.59
CA ASN A 87 9.35 -1.36 -19.00
C ASN A 87 10.05 -2.69 -19.31
N LEU A 88 10.30 -3.58 -18.34
CA LEU A 88 10.93 -4.90 -18.53
C LEU A 88 10.04 -5.93 -19.27
N ARG A 89 9.21 -5.48 -20.19
CA ARG A 89 8.24 -6.32 -20.91
C ARG A 89 8.93 -7.18 -21.97
N SER A 90 8.72 -8.49 -21.91
CA SER A 90 8.92 -9.35 -23.08
C SER A 90 7.76 -9.12 -24.07
N ARG A 91 8.03 -9.09 -25.38
CA ARG A 91 7.00 -8.86 -26.41
C ARG A 91 5.96 -9.99 -26.48
N ASP A 92 6.28 -11.17 -25.96
CA ASP A 92 5.51 -12.40 -26.16
C ASP A 92 4.80 -12.93 -24.89
N GLU A 93 4.85 -12.21 -23.77
CA GLU A 93 4.28 -12.69 -22.50
C GLU A 93 2.90 -12.10 -22.22
N SER A 94 2.00 -12.94 -21.68
CA SER A 94 0.69 -12.47 -21.25
C SER A 94 0.84 -11.42 -20.15
N MET A 95 0.16 -10.30 -20.33
CA MET A 95 0.25 -9.12 -19.46
C MET A 95 -0.10 -9.38 -17.98
N CYS A 96 -0.68 -10.55 -17.67
CA CYS A 96 -1.10 -11.00 -16.35
C CYS A 96 -0.66 -12.43 -16.05
N SER A 97 0.64 -12.67 -16.15
CA SER A 97 1.23 -13.98 -15.82
C SER A 97 1.76 -14.00 -14.38
N PRO A 98 1.32 -14.93 -13.52
CA PRO A 98 1.97 -15.16 -12.23
C PRO A 98 3.41 -15.69 -12.35
N HIS A 99 3.80 -16.16 -13.53
CA HIS A 99 5.14 -16.69 -13.81
C HIS A 99 6.13 -15.62 -14.24
N SER A 100 5.62 -14.60 -14.95
CA SER A 100 6.39 -13.43 -15.38
C SER A 100 5.53 -12.18 -15.17
N PRO A 101 5.39 -11.73 -13.90
CA PRO A 101 4.59 -10.56 -13.60
C PRO A 101 5.38 -9.28 -13.91
N HIS A 102 4.66 -8.23 -14.33
CA HIS A 102 5.22 -6.90 -14.61
C HIS A 102 4.66 -5.87 -13.62
N PRO A 103 5.18 -5.84 -12.38
CA PRO A 103 4.57 -5.03 -11.35
C PRO A 103 4.68 -3.53 -11.62
N VAL A 104 3.66 -2.80 -11.18
CA VAL A 104 3.70 -1.34 -11.10
C VAL A 104 3.86 -0.94 -9.66
N ILE A 105 5.01 -0.33 -9.34
CA ILE A 105 5.38 0.03 -7.97
C ILE A 105 5.18 1.53 -7.78
N ALA A 106 4.57 1.91 -6.66
CA ALA A 106 4.52 3.29 -6.18
C ALA A 106 5.03 3.42 -4.75
N LEU A 107 5.57 4.59 -4.43
CA LEU A 107 6.12 4.95 -3.12
C LEU A 107 5.24 6.00 -2.45
N ALA A 108 4.94 5.79 -1.18
CA ALA A 108 4.26 6.75 -0.31
C ALA A 108 5.15 7.06 0.89
N LEU A 109 5.41 8.34 1.12
CA LEU A 109 6.31 8.81 2.16
C LEU A 109 5.58 9.77 3.10
N VAL A 110 5.74 9.54 4.40
CA VAL A 110 5.31 10.46 5.45
C VAL A 110 6.44 10.71 6.43
N ASN A 111 6.45 11.89 7.04
CA ASN A 111 7.39 12.17 8.11
C ASN A 111 7.09 11.27 9.32
N LYS A 112 5.81 11.14 9.71
CA LYS A 112 5.36 10.31 10.82
C LYS A 112 3.90 9.88 10.68
N LEU A 113 3.53 8.71 11.20
CA LEU A 113 2.14 8.28 11.36
C LEU A 113 1.47 9.06 12.51
N LYS A 114 0.29 9.64 12.25
CA LYS A 114 -0.48 10.42 13.23
C LYS A 114 -1.36 9.53 14.12
N VAL A 115 -0.72 8.70 14.95
CA VAL A 115 -1.41 7.72 15.82
C VAL A 115 -1.53 8.16 17.28
N GLY A 116 -1.16 9.41 17.61
CA GLY A 116 -1.25 9.94 18.98
C GLY A 116 -0.37 9.16 19.98
N ASN A 117 -0.95 8.80 21.14
CA ASN A 117 -0.29 8.04 22.21
C ASN A 117 -0.47 6.52 22.10
N GLU A 118 -0.80 6.01 20.91
CA GLU A 118 -0.96 4.57 20.68
C GLU A 118 0.34 3.81 20.94
N ASN A 119 0.20 2.51 21.26
CA ASN A 119 1.35 1.64 21.48
C ASN A 119 2.26 1.63 20.21
N PRO A 120 3.54 2.01 20.31
CA PRO A 120 4.50 1.91 19.21
C PRO A 120 4.56 0.53 18.53
N ASP A 121 4.25 -0.55 19.26
CA ASP A 121 4.19 -1.91 18.71
C ASP A 121 3.13 -2.07 17.60
N ARG A 122 2.15 -1.17 17.54
CA ARG A 122 1.07 -1.19 16.52
C ARG A 122 1.41 -0.39 15.26
N LEU A 123 2.55 0.30 15.20
CA LEU A 123 2.92 1.15 14.06
C LEU A 123 2.94 0.36 12.73
N LEU A 124 3.38 -0.90 12.76
CA LEU A 124 3.35 -1.76 11.58
C LEU A 124 1.91 -2.05 11.11
N SER A 125 0.97 -2.23 12.04
CA SER A 125 -0.45 -2.41 11.71
C SER A 125 -1.02 -1.13 11.08
N TYR A 126 -0.75 0.05 11.64
CA TYR A 126 -1.18 1.32 11.06
C TYR A 126 -0.59 1.54 9.66
N ALA A 127 0.70 1.28 9.48
CA ALA A 127 1.33 1.31 8.17
C ALA A 127 0.67 0.33 7.17
N SER A 128 0.30 -0.88 7.61
CA SER A 128 -0.40 -1.84 6.76
C SER A 128 -1.76 -1.33 6.26
N ILE A 129 -2.53 -0.70 7.15
CA ILE A 129 -3.86 -0.14 6.84
C ILE A 129 -3.72 1.05 5.89
N PHE A 130 -2.78 1.95 6.17
CA PHE A 130 -2.46 3.08 5.31
C PHE A 130 -2.12 2.59 3.91
N THR A 131 -1.19 1.65 3.82
CA THR A 131 -0.72 1.10 2.54
C THR A 131 -1.84 0.40 1.77
N TYR A 132 -2.70 -0.35 2.46
CA TYR A 132 -3.86 -1.00 1.86
C TYR A 132 -4.87 0.01 1.30
N TYR A 133 -5.13 1.10 2.02
CA TYR A 133 -6.00 2.18 1.53
C TYR A 133 -5.44 2.78 0.23
N LEU A 134 -4.15 3.11 0.21
CA LEU A 134 -3.48 3.61 -1.00
C LEU A 134 -3.54 2.59 -2.14
N PHE A 135 -3.34 1.30 -1.86
CA PHE A 135 -3.41 0.25 -2.87
C PHE A 135 -4.77 0.23 -3.58
N ASN A 136 -5.86 0.48 -2.85
CA ASN A 136 -7.21 0.52 -3.40
C ASN A 136 -7.53 1.83 -4.13
N GLU A 137 -7.12 2.96 -3.58
CA GLU A 137 -7.45 4.29 -4.13
C GLU A 137 -6.53 4.71 -5.28
N TRP A 138 -5.27 4.28 -5.27
CA TRP A 138 -4.33 4.59 -6.32
C TRP A 138 -4.56 3.62 -7.48
N ASN A 139 -5.29 4.13 -8.48
CA ASN A 139 -5.51 3.48 -9.76
C ASN A 139 -4.24 3.52 -10.62
N LEU A 140 -3.17 2.90 -10.12
CA LEU A 140 -1.92 2.76 -10.86
C LEU A 140 -2.18 2.08 -12.21
N PRO A 141 -1.41 2.43 -13.26
CA PRO A 141 -1.60 1.93 -14.62
C PRO A 141 -1.15 0.46 -14.75
N SER A 142 -1.89 -0.40 -14.07
CA SER A 142 -1.75 -1.85 -14.03
C SER A 142 -2.00 -2.46 -15.41
N THR A 143 -1.27 -3.53 -15.72
CA THR A 143 -1.53 -4.32 -16.93
C THR A 143 -2.62 -5.36 -16.70
N CYS A 144 -3.04 -5.54 -15.45
CA CYS A 144 -4.11 -6.44 -15.04
C CYS A 144 -5.37 -5.69 -14.65
N HIS A 145 -6.51 -6.13 -15.18
CA HIS A 145 -7.80 -5.48 -14.91
C HIS A 145 -8.15 -5.44 -13.41
N THR A 146 -7.59 -6.35 -12.62
CA THR A 146 -7.79 -6.43 -11.16
C THR A 146 -6.78 -5.61 -10.34
N GLY A 147 -5.76 -5.01 -10.96
CA GLY A 147 -4.68 -4.34 -10.23
C GLY A 147 -3.80 -5.30 -9.39
N SER A 148 -3.84 -6.59 -9.71
CA SER A 148 -3.16 -7.66 -8.96
C SER A 148 -1.64 -7.67 -9.09
N ASP A 149 -1.09 -6.86 -9.99
CA ASP A 149 0.34 -6.61 -10.23
C ASP A 149 0.85 -5.33 -9.54
N LYS A 150 -0.01 -4.59 -8.83
CA LYS A 150 0.39 -3.36 -8.14
C LYS A 150 1.24 -3.67 -6.91
N VAL A 151 2.14 -2.76 -6.58
CA VAL A 151 2.87 -2.73 -5.31
C VAL A 151 2.87 -1.31 -4.76
N ILE A 152 2.51 -1.15 -3.49
CA ILE A 152 2.71 0.09 -2.75
C ILE A 152 3.77 -0.15 -1.70
N ILE A 153 4.82 0.67 -1.70
CA ILE A 153 5.81 0.74 -0.63
C ILE A 153 5.52 2.00 0.18
N PHE A 154 5.19 1.83 1.45
CA PHE A 154 4.99 2.91 2.40
C PHE A 154 6.20 3.05 3.31
N TYR A 155 6.64 4.29 3.54
CA TYR A 155 7.71 4.62 4.46
C TYR A 155 7.30 5.76 5.39
N SER A 156 7.42 5.53 6.69
CA SER A 156 7.32 6.55 7.73
C SER A 156 8.70 6.79 8.34
N LYS A 157 9.24 8.00 8.15
CA LYS A 157 10.62 8.33 8.51
C LYS A 157 10.87 8.28 10.01
N ASP A 158 10.12 9.05 10.79
CA ASP A 158 10.34 9.22 12.22
C ASP A 158 9.93 7.98 13.01
N ASP A 159 9.04 7.15 12.44
CA ASP A 159 8.67 5.85 13.02
C ASP A 159 9.66 4.73 12.64
N GLY A 160 10.50 4.95 11.62
CA GLY A 160 11.40 3.92 11.08
C GLY A 160 10.65 2.71 10.51
N VAL A 161 9.41 2.90 10.05
CA VAL A 161 8.54 1.82 9.56
C VAL A 161 8.50 1.81 8.04
N ILE A 162 8.72 0.62 7.49
CA ILE A 162 8.52 0.31 6.08
C ILE A 162 7.45 -0.77 6.01
N TYR A 163 6.46 -0.57 5.14
CA TYR A 163 5.47 -1.59 4.83
C TYR A 163 5.32 -1.71 3.32
N THR A 164 5.10 -2.92 2.82
CA THR A 164 4.81 -3.13 1.39
C THR A 164 3.55 -3.95 1.26
N PHE A 165 2.63 -3.46 0.43
CA PHE A 165 1.46 -4.22 0.00
C PHE A 165 1.64 -4.58 -1.47
N ALA A 166 1.67 -5.88 -1.77
CA ALA A 166 1.81 -6.41 -3.11
C ALA A 166 0.52 -7.14 -3.52
N GLY A 167 0.09 -6.95 -4.77
CA GLY A 167 -1.06 -7.66 -5.31
C GLY A 167 -0.80 -9.17 -5.43
N ASN A 168 -1.88 -9.94 -5.41
CA ASN A 168 -1.84 -11.40 -5.35
C ASN A 168 -1.19 -12.09 -6.57
N LEU A 169 -1.07 -11.41 -7.72
CA LEU A 169 -0.33 -11.96 -8.87
C LEU A 169 1.14 -12.19 -8.54
N LEU A 170 1.68 -11.39 -7.63
CA LEU A 170 3.10 -11.36 -7.27
C LEU A 170 3.47 -12.40 -6.23
N GLU A 171 2.51 -13.01 -5.51
CA GLU A 171 2.74 -13.89 -4.36
C GLU A 171 3.73 -15.01 -4.67
N ARG A 172 3.72 -15.54 -5.90
CA ARG A 172 4.64 -16.60 -6.29
C ARG A 172 6.11 -16.15 -6.34
N LYS A 173 6.37 -14.93 -6.79
CA LYS A 173 7.72 -14.39 -6.99
C LYS A 173 8.20 -13.54 -5.82
N LEU A 174 7.25 -12.87 -5.18
CA LEU A 174 7.44 -11.94 -4.09
C LEU A 174 6.44 -12.26 -2.96
N PRO A 175 6.57 -13.46 -2.33
CA PRO A 175 5.73 -13.82 -1.20
C PRO A 175 5.98 -12.90 0.00
N SER A 176 5.02 -12.83 0.90
CA SER A 176 5.07 -11.95 2.08
C SER A 176 6.37 -12.11 2.90
N GLN A 177 6.87 -13.33 3.08
CA GLN A 177 8.14 -13.56 3.80
C GLN A 177 9.33 -12.91 3.10
N ARG A 178 9.40 -12.98 1.76
CA ARG A 178 10.49 -12.38 0.98
C ARG A 178 10.44 -10.85 1.04
N ILE A 179 9.24 -10.27 1.07
CA ILE A 179 9.04 -8.83 1.29
C ILE A 179 9.61 -8.41 2.65
N ILE A 180 9.31 -9.18 3.70
CA ILE A 180 9.83 -8.92 5.05
C ILE A 180 11.36 -9.02 5.08
N ASP A 181 11.93 -10.07 4.48
CA ASP A 181 13.38 -10.26 4.42
C ASP A 181 14.06 -9.04 3.74
N PHE A 182 13.54 -8.59 2.60
CA PHE A 182 14.04 -7.39 1.91
C PHE A 182 13.87 -6.11 2.73
N ALA A 183 12.76 -5.95 3.47
CA ALA A 183 12.58 -4.82 4.38
C ALA A 183 13.63 -4.81 5.49
N VAL A 184 13.96 -5.97 6.06
CA VAL A 184 15.02 -6.11 7.07
C VAL A 184 16.40 -5.80 6.48
N GLU A 185 16.73 -6.37 5.31
CA GLU A 185 17.99 -6.09 4.62
C GLU A 185 18.14 -4.61 4.26
N SER A 186 17.06 -3.94 3.87
CA SER A 186 17.10 -2.53 3.46
C SER A 186 17.57 -1.58 4.55
N ARG A 187 17.47 -1.96 5.84
CA ARG A 187 17.80 -1.11 6.98
C ARG A 187 19.21 -0.53 6.92
N ILE A 188 20.20 -1.31 6.44
CA ILE A 188 21.58 -0.82 6.27
C ILE A 188 21.71 0.21 5.15
N HIS A 189 20.81 0.20 4.17
CA HIS A 189 20.81 1.18 3.09
C HIS A 189 20.13 2.48 3.49
N PHE A 190 19.14 2.44 4.41
CA PHE A 190 18.52 3.63 4.97
C PHE A 190 19.49 4.49 5.79
N SER A 191 20.59 3.93 6.33
CA SER A 191 21.64 4.74 6.98
C SER A 191 22.38 5.65 5.99
N ASN A 192 22.34 5.32 4.69
CA ASN A 192 22.91 6.14 3.62
C ASN A 192 21.88 7.13 3.02
N GLY A 193 20.66 7.15 3.55
CA GLY A 193 19.57 8.04 3.13
C GLY A 193 18.33 7.30 2.65
N ILE A 194 17.18 7.98 2.69
CA ILE A 194 15.87 7.43 2.34
C ILE A 194 15.85 6.90 0.90
N ALA A 195 16.39 7.68 -0.05
CA ALA A 195 16.47 7.28 -1.44
C ALA A 195 17.29 6.00 -1.66
N ALA A 196 18.38 5.81 -0.90
CA ALA A 196 19.21 4.61 -0.99
C ALA A 196 18.46 3.37 -0.48
N GLY A 197 17.76 3.50 0.65
CA GLY A 197 16.92 2.43 1.21
C GLY A 197 15.76 2.01 0.29
N LEU A 198 15.04 2.99 -0.26
CA LEU A 198 13.94 2.75 -1.21
C LEU A 198 14.45 2.18 -2.54
N GLY A 199 15.57 2.70 -3.05
CA GLY A 199 16.22 2.19 -4.25
C GLY A 199 16.63 0.71 -4.11
N PHE A 200 17.16 0.33 -2.94
CA PHE A 200 17.46 -1.07 -2.63
C PHE A 200 16.21 -1.96 -2.72
N LEU A 201 15.09 -1.55 -2.12
CA LEU A 201 13.85 -2.32 -2.16
C LEU A 201 13.32 -2.50 -3.59
N ILE A 202 13.31 -1.41 -4.39
CA ILE A 202 12.90 -1.46 -5.79
C ILE A 202 13.75 -2.47 -6.57
N GLN A 203 15.07 -2.44 -6.37
CA GLN A 203 16.00 -3.35 -7.03
C GLN A 203 15.79 -4.80 -6.61
N ARG A 204 15.58 -5.08 -5.31
CA ARG A 204 15.30 -6.45 -4.83
C ARG A 204 13.97 -6.99 -5.35
N TYR A 205 12.94 -6.16 -5.43
CA TYR A 205 11.66 -6.57 -6.01
C TYR A 205 11.80 -6.86 -7.50
N ARG A 206 12.59 -6.07 -8.23
CA ARG A 206 12.96 -6.34 -9.62
C ARG A 206 13.65 -7.69 -9.79
N GLU A 207 14.69 -7.95 -9.01
CA GLU A 207 15.40 -9.23 -9.03
C GLU A 207 14.47 -10.41 -8.74
N ALA A 208 13.60 -10.28 -7.73
CA ALA A 208 12.68 -11.34 -7.34
C ALA A 208 11.71 -11.71 -8.47
N VAL A 209 11.12 -10.73 -9.15
CA VAL A 209 10.13 -11.02 -10.21
C VAL A 209 10.77 -11.45 -11.53
N THR A 210 11.97 -10.95 -11.84
CA THR A 210 12.70 -11.29 -13.07
C THR A 210 13.53 -12.56 -12.96
N SER A 211 13.86 -13.01 -11.74
CA SER A 211 14.61 -14.24 -11.54
C SER A 211 13.90 -15.45 -12.17
N GLY A 212 14.64 -16.22 -12.96
CA GLY A 212 14.23 -17.57 -13.37
C GLY A 212 14.01 -18.45 -12.14
N ARG A 213 13.15 -19.45 -12.26
CA ARG A 213 12.71 -20.33 -11.15
C ARG A 213 13.94 -20.92 -10.41
N THR A 214 14.29 -20.41 -9.23
CA THR A 214 15.27 -21.04 -8.33
C THR A 214 14.65 -22.15 -7.47
N ASP A 215 13.39 -22.52 -7.68
CA ASP A 215 12.65 -23.53 -6.92
C ASP A 215 13.17 -24.98 -7.09
N LEU A 216 14.29 -25.21 -7.78
CA LEU A 216 14.85 -26.56 -7.94
C LEU A 216 15.83 -26.98 -6.82
N PHE A 217 16.21 -26.10 -5.88
CA PHE A 217 17.24 -26.45 -4.88
C PHE A 217 16.92 -26.11 -3.42
N ARG A 218 15.70 -25.71 -3.06
CA ARG A 218 15.31 -25.73 -1.64
C ARG A 218 14.87 -27.15 -1.27
N ARG A 219 15.84 -27.99 -0.91
CA ARG A 219 15.60 -29.29 -0.26
C ARG A 219 15.06 -29.07 1.17
N PRO A 220 14.26 -30.03 1.69
CA PRO A 220 13.32 -29.85 2.80
C PRO A 220 13.99 -29.48 4.12
#